data_AF-A0A6B3GGN3-F1
#
_entry.id   AF-A0A6B3GGN3-F1
#
_cell.length_a   1.000
_cell.length_b   1.000
_cell.length_c   1.000
_cell.angle_alpha   90.00
_cell.angle_beta   90.00
_cell.angle_gamma   90.00
#
_symmetry.space_group_name_H-M   'P 1'
#
loop_
_entity.id
_entity.type
_entity.pdbx_description
1 polymer ?
#
loop_
_entity_poly.entity_id
_entity_poly.type
_entity_poly.pdbx_seq_one_letter_code
_entity_poly.pdbx_strand_id
1 'polypeptide(L)'
;MNGERGRGREKLKAARLSPRDVAHVGSSGLRSRPMRVVLSALGIAIGIATMISVVGISASSQAQLLRELDKLGTNLLVASPGESIFAGEDVKLPEESVGMVGRIKGVQDVGATADQ
;
A
#
# COMPACT_ATOMS: atom_id res chain seq x y z
N MET A 1 73.70 8.94 -44.36
CA MET A 1 72.53 8.03 -44.51
C MET A 1 71.57 8.34 -43.39
N ASN A 2 70.38 8.81 -43.73
CA ASN A 2 69.35 9.38 -42.85
C ASN A 2 68.10 8.49 -42.87
N GLY A 3 67.29 8.53 -41.81
CA GLY A 3 66.02 7.80 -41.65
C GLY A 3 66.24 6.41 -41.06
N GLU A 4 65.54 5.93 -40.03
CA GLU A 4 64.15 6.19 -39.64
C GLU A 4 64.02 6.01 -38.12
N ARG A 5 63.59 7.05 -37.39
CA ARG A 5 63.09 6.87 -36.03
C ARG A 5 61.57 6.91 -36.08
N GLY A 6 60.97 5.73 -36.03
CA GLY A 6 59.54 5.54 -35.97
C GLY A 6 58.93 6.35 -34.82
N ARG A 7 58.09 7.33 -35.17
CA ARG A 7 57.14 7.91 -34.22
C ARG A 7 56.07 6.86 -33.93
N GLY A 8 56.27 6.11 -32.86
CA GLY A 8 55.21 5.31 -32.25
C GLY A 8 54.02 6.24 -31.99
N ARG A 9 52.87 5.91 -32.57
CA ARG A 9 51.60 6.57 -32.27
C ARG A 9 51.30 6.32 -30.80
N GLU A 10 51.59 7.31 -29.95
CA GLU A 10 51.15 7.30 -28.56
C GLU A 10 49.63 7.14 -28.56
N LYS A 11 49.15 5.99 -28.10
CA LYS A 11 47.73 5.72 -27.96
C LYS A 11 47.19 6.67 -26.89
N LEU A 12 46.48 7.71 -27.31
CA LEU A 12 45.82 8.66 -26.41
C LEU A 12 44.93 7.88 -25.44
N LYS A 13 45.30 7.89 -24.17
CA LYS A 13 44.57 7.23 -23.09
C LYS A 13 43.37 8.10 -22.75
N ALA A 14 42.16 7.55 -22.86
CA ALA A 14 40.93 8.28 -22.56
C ALA A 14 40.98 8.83 -21.12
N ALA A 15 40.95 10.16 -21.00
CA ALA A 15 40.86 10.82 -19.70
C ALA A 15 39.49 10.50 -19.10
N ARG A 16 39.49 10.00 -17.86
CA ARG A 16 38.25 9.74 -17.11
C ARG A 16 37.67 11.09 -16.72
N LEU A 17 36.54 11.45 -17.31
CA LEU A 17 35.80 12.66 -16.95
C LEU A 17 35.35 12.56 -15.49
N SER A 18 35.50 13.65 -14.75
CA SER A 18 34.91 13.78 -13.42
C SER A 18 33.39 13.64 -13.52
N PRO A 19 32.70 13.01 -12.54
CA PRO A 19 31.23 12.96 -12.51
C PRO A 19 30.57 14.34 -12.67
N ARG A 20 31.25 15.40 -12.18
CA ARG A 20 30.80 16.79 -12.34
C ARG A 20 30.87 17.25 -13.79
N ASP A 21 31.91 16.87 -14.54
CA ASP A 21 32.05 17.23 -15.95
C ASP A 21 31.02 16.47 -16.80
N VAL A 22 30.77 15.20 -16.47
CA VAL A 22 29.71 14.41 -17.11
C VAL A 22 28.34 15.04 -16.88
N ALA A 23 28.04 15.48 -15.66
CA ALA A 23 26.79 16.17 -15.34
C ALA A 23 26.68 17.52 -16.09
N HIS A 24 27.76 18.30 -16.13
CA HIS A 24 27.78 19.58 -16.82
C HIS A 24 27.59 19.41 -18.33
N VAL A 25 28.31 18.49 -18.96
CA VAL A 25 28.20 18.20 -20.40
C VAL A 25 26.83 17.58 -20.71
N GLY A 26 26.34 16.65 -19.90
CA GLY A 26 25.02 16.03 -20.04
C GLY A 26 23.88 17.05 -19.95
N SER A 27 24.02 18.06 -19.09
CA SER A 27 23.04 19.14 -18.95
C SER A 27 22.89 20.01 -20.21
N SER A 28 23.98 20.17 -20.98
CA SER A 28 23.94 20.88 -22.26
C SER A 28 23.05 20.17 -23.29
N GLY A 29 23.05 18.82 -23.27
CA GLY A 29 22.22 17.99 -24.14
C GLY A 29 20.73 18.11 -23.82
N LEU A 30 20.36 18.21 -22.55
CA LEU A 30 18.97 18.44 -22.12
C LEU A 30 18.41 19.75 -22.68
N ARG A 31 19.24 20.81 -22.74
CA ARG A 31 18.86 22.13 -23.25
C ARG A 31 18.77 22.18 -24.78
N SER A 32 19.46 21.27 -25.48
CA SER A 32 19.47 21.22 -26.94
C SER A 32 18.16 20.67 -27.56
N ARG A 33 17.42 19.81 -26.83
CA ARG A 33 16.21 19.12 -27.33
C ARG A 33 15.12 18.99 -26.24
N PRO A 34 14.53 20.09 -25.78
CA PRO A 34 13.63 20.10 -24.63
C PRO A 34 12.40 19.22 -24.80
N MET A 35 11.81 19.16 -26.00
CA MET A 35 10.59 18.39 -26.27
C MET A 35 10.78 16.88 -26.01
N ARG A 36 11.93 16.30 -26.40
CA ARG A 36 12.20 14.88 -26.17
C ARG A 36 12.43 14.56 -24.70
N VAL A 37 13.07 15.47 -23.97
CA VAL A 37 13.31 15.34 -22.53
C VAL A 37 11.99 15.35 -21.78
N VAL A 38 11.12 16.32 -22.09
CA VAL A 38 9.80 16.43 -21.47
C VAL A 38 8.96 15.19 -21.77
N LEU A 39 8.88 14.73 -23.01
CA LEU A 39 8.12 13.52 -23.37
C LEU A 39 8.65 12.26 -22.67
N SER A 40 9.97 12.10 -22.56
CA SER A 40 10.56 10.96 -21.84
C SER A 40 10.28 11.02 -20.34
N ALA A 41 10.42 12.20 -19.73
CA ALA A 41 10.13 12.39 -18.31
C ALA A 41 8.64 12.16 -18.02
N LEU A 42 7.76 12.63 -18.91
CA LEU A 42 6.32 12.47 -18.80
C LEU A 42 5.93 10.98 -18.82
N GLY A 43 6.51 10.16 -19.70
CA GLY A 43 6.25 8.73 -19.73
C GLY A 43 6.60 8.02 -18.42
N ILE A 44 7.76 8.35 -17.84
CA ILE A 44 8.18 7.80 -16.54
C ILE A 44 7.25 8.27 -15.42
N ALA A 45 6.90 9.56 -15.41
CA ALA A 45 6.01 10.15 -14.41
C ALA A 45 4.62 9.48 -14.44
N ILE A 46 4.03 9.34 -15.62
CA ILE A 46 2.72 8.70 -15.79
C ILE A 46 2.80 7.22 -15.38
N GLY A 47 3.86 6.50 -15.79
CA GLY A 47 4.03 5.08 -15.45
C GLY A 47 4.07 4.84 -13.94
N ILE A 48 4.90 5.60 -13.22
CA ILE A 48 5.00 5.48 -11.75
C ILE A 48 3.69 5.91 -11.08
N ALA A 49 3.08 7.02 -11.53
CA ALA A 49 1.81 7.48 -10.98
C ALA A 49 0.69 6.43 -11.14
N THR A 50 0.67 5.73 -12.27
CA THR A 50 -0.29 4.65 -12.54
C THR A 50 -0.07 3.48 -11.60
N MET A 51 1.18 3.01 -11.44
CA MET A 51 1.50 1.92 -10.52
C MET A 51 1.11 2.25 -9.08
N ILE A 52 1.42 3.46 -8.60
CA ILE A 52 1.05 3.90 -7.25
C ILE A 52 -0.46 4.02 -7.08
N SER A 53 -1.17 4.58 -8.08
CA SER A 53 -2.63 4.76 -8.02
C SER A 53 -3.36 3.41 -7.93
N VAL A 54 -2.99 2.43 -8.76
CA VAL A 54 -3.61 1.11 -8.75
C VAL A 54 -3.38 0.42 -7.40
N VAL A 55 -2.13 0.40 -6.92
CA VAL A 55 -1.80 -0.21 -5.62
C VAL A 55 -2.51 0.50 -4.47
N GLY A 56 -2.55 1.83 -4.48
CA GLY A 56 -3.21 2.64 -3.46
C GLY A 56 -4.72 2.45 -3.41
N ILE A 57 -5.38 2.41 -4.57
CA ILE A 57 -6.81 2.11 -4.66
C ILE A 57 -7.09 0.69 -4.15
N SER A 58 -6.36 -0.32 -4.63
CA SER A 58 -6.52 -1.71 -4.18
C SER A 58 -6.27 -1.87 -2.67
N ALA A 59 -5.30 -1.17 -2.10
CA ALA A 59 -5.06 -1.18 -0.65
C ALA A 59 -6.21 -0.53 0.14
N SER A 60 -6.76 0.59 -0.35
CA SER A 60 -7.93 1.24 0.25
C SER A 60 -9.18 0.36 0.20
N SER A 61 -9.42 -0.30 -0.94
CA SER A 61 -10.56 -1.22 -1.13
C SER A 61 -10.45 -2.44 -0.22
N GLN A 62 -9.26 -3.04 -0.08
CA GLN A 62 -9.05 -4.14 0.87
C GLN A 62 -9.32 -3.70 2.31
N ALA A 63 -8.85 -2.52 2.71
CA ALA A 63 -9.09 -1.99 4.05
C ALA A 63 -10.58 -1.66 4.29
N GLN A 64 -11.31 -1.19 3.27
CA GLN A 64 -12.74 -0.95 3.38
C GLN A 64 -13.54 -2.26 3.44
N LEU A 65 -13.24 -3.24 2.57
CA LEU A 65 -13.87 -4.56 2.59
C LEU A 65 -13.61 -5.29 3.90
N LEU A 66 -12.40 -5.26 4.45
CA LEU A 66 -12.10 -5.88 5.75
C LEU A 66 -12.93 -5.24 6.88
N ARG A 67 -13.06 -3.91 6.89
CA ARG A 67 -13.92 -3.21 7.86
C ARG A 67 -15.40 -3.53 7.69
N GLU A 68 -15.84 -3.79 6.47
CA GLU A 68 -17.22 -4.11 6.16
C GLU A 68 -17.54 -5.58 6.46
N LEU A 69 -16.60 -6.50 6.19
CA LEU A 69 -16.69 -7.92 6.55
C LEU A 69 -16.59 -8.15 8.07
N ASP A 70 -15.71 -7.41 8.77
CA ASP A 70 -15.64 -7.41 10.24
C ASP A 70 -16.96 -6.97 10.88
N LYS A 71 -17.68 -6.06 10.21
CA LYS A 71 -19.02 -5.65 10.62
C LYS A 71 -20.11 -6.68 10.26
N LEU A 72 -19.90 -7.50 9.24
CA LEU A 72 -20.95 -8.35 8.68
C LEU A 72 -21.02 -9.77 9.26
N GLY A 73 -20.00 -10.31 9.96
CA GLY A 73 -20.20 -11.67 10.48
C GLY A 73 -19.11 -12.40 11.25
N THR A 74 -17.93 -11.83 11.48
CA THR A 74 -16.87 -12.57 12.21
C THR A 74 -16.85 -12.33 13.72
N ASN A 75 -17.51 -11.27 14.22
CA ASN A 75 -17.53 -10.91 15.64
C ASN A 75 -18.94 -10.74 16.24
N LEU A 76 -20.00 -11.16 15.54
CA LEU A 76 -21.36 -11.17 16.09
C LEU A 76 -21.66 -12.52 16.74
N LEU A 77 -21.75 -12.52 18.07
CA LEU A 77 -22.13 -13.68 18.89
C LEU A 77 -23.55 -13.47 19.42
N VAL A 78 -24.48 -14.32 19.01
CA VAL A 78 -25.90 -14.29 19.43
C VAL A 78 -26.13 -15.38 20.48
N ALA A 79 -26.60 -14.98 21.66
CA ALA A 79 -26.98 -15.89 22.74
C ALA A 79 -28.49 -15.86 22.94
N SER A 80 -29.15 -16.99 22.75
CA SER A 80 -30.60 -17.15 22.94
C SER A 80 -30.91 -17.80 24.29
N PRO A 81 -32.07 -17.50 24.90
CA PRO A 81 -32.54 -18.23 26.07
C PRO A 81 -32.72 -19.72 25.73
N GLY A 82 -32.33 -20.59 26.67
CA GLY A 82 -32.50 -22.03 26.54
C GLY A 82 -33.77 -22.51 27.24
N GLU A 83 -34.35 -23.62 26.77
CA GLU A 83 -35.50 -24.26 27.42
C GLU A 83 -35.11 -24.84 28.80
N SER A 84 -35.93 -24.57 29.82
CA SER A 84 -35.76 -25.13 31.15
C SER A 84 -36.00 -26.64 31.14
N ILE A 85 -34.93 -27.42 31.38
CA ILE A 85 -34.95 -28.89 31.48
C ILE A 85 -35.91 -29.39 32.60
N PHE A 86 -36.27 -28.53 33.56
CA PHE A 86 -37.09 -28.89 34.72
C PHE A 86 -38.53 -28.36 34.68
N ALA A 87 -38.85 -27.34 33.87
CA ALA A 87 -40.14 -26.65 33.95
C ALA A 87 -40.86 -26.45 32.61
N GLY A 88 -40.24 -26.73 31.46
CA GLY A 88 -40.89 -26.50 30.15
C GLY A 88 -41.28 -25.03 29.89
N GLU A 89 -40.76 -24.09 30.69
CA GLU A 89 -40.90 -22.66 30.51
C GLU A 89 -39.63 -22.07 29.89
N ASP A 90 -39.81 -21.06 29.03
CA ASP A 90 -38.72 -20.27 28.47
C ASP A 90 -37.99 -19.53 29.58
N VAL A 91 -36.70 -19.83 29.76
CA VAL A 91 -35.85 -19.13 30.72
C VAL A 91 -35.55 -17.74 30.17
N LYS A 92 -36.27 -16.71 30.64
CA LYS A 92 -35.98 -15.33 30.27
C LYS A 92 -34.58 -14.94 30.77
N LEU A 93 -33.75 -14.45 29.85
CA LEU A 93 -32.47 -13.83 30.20
C LEU A 93 -32.74 -12.57 31.05
N PRO A 94 -32.08 -12.41 32.21
CA PRO A 94 -32.18 -11.17 32.99
C PRO A 94 -31.79 -9.96 32.14
N GLU A 95 -32.43 -8.80 32.33
CA GLU A 95 -32.05 -7.56 31.61
C GLU A 95 -30.60 -7.15 31.89
N GLU A 96 -30.07 -7.54 33.06
CA GLU A 96 -28.66 -7.33 33.42
C GLU A 96 -27.68 -8.12 32.54
N SER A 97 -28.13 -9.15 31.82
CA SER A 97 -27.31 -10.01 30.96
C SER A 97 -26.50 -9.21 29.93
N VAL A 98 -27.12 -8.18 29.32
CA VAL A 98 -26.47 -7.30 28.34
C VAL A 98 -25.28 -6.57 29.00
N GLY A 99 -25.51 -6.02 30.19
CA GLY A 99 -24.48 -5.32 30.97
C GLY A 99 -23.39 -6.24 31.50
N MET A 100 -23.69 -7.51 31.78
CA MET A 100 -22.71 -8.52 32.18
C MET A 100 -21.79 -8.91 31.01
N VAL A 101 -22.34 -9.13 29.81
CA VAL A 101 -21.56 -9.49 28.61
C VAL A 101 -20.64 -8.34 28.19
N GLY A 102 -21.08 -7.09 28.30
CA GLY A 102 -20.26 -5.91 28.00
C GLY A 102 -19.01 -5.77 28.86
N ARG A 103 -18.89 -6.49 29.98
CA ARG A 103 -17.71 -6.49 30.85
C ARG A 103 -16.65 -7.53 30.46
N ILE A 104 -16.94 -8.43 29.51
CA ILE A 104 -16.00 -9.45 29.06
C ILE A 104 -14.92 -8.81 28.17
N LYS A 105 -13.65 -9.07 28.49
CA LYS A 105 -12.51 -8.52 27.74
C LYS A 105 -12.55 -9.00 26.28
N GLY A 106 -12.69 -8.06 25.35
CA GLY A 106 -12.79 -8.33 23.90
C GLY A 106 -14.16 -8.01 23.30
N VAL A 107 -15.18 -7.79 24.13
CA VAL A 107 -16.49 -7.30 23.68
C VAL A 107 -16.40 -5.80 23.40
N GLN A 108 -16.82 -5.40 22.20
CA GLN A 108 -16.75 -4.00 21.73
C GLN A 108 -18.11 -3.30 21.80
N ASP A 109 -19.19 -4.04 21.57
CA ASP A 109 -20.55 -3.52 21.61
C ASP A 109 -21.52 -4.63 22.04
N VAL A 110 -22.63 -4.26 22.68
CA VAL A 110 -23.67 -5.19 23.14
C VAL A 110 -25.05 -4.61 22.86
N GLY A 111 -25.96 -5.46 22.37
CA GLY A 111 -27.34 -5.08 22.09
C GLY A 111 -28.30 -6.22 22.41
N ALA A 112 -29.52 -5.88 22.82
CA ALA A 112 -30.61 -6.84 22.96
C ALA A 112 -31.58 -6.66 21.78
N THR A 113 -31.86 -7.75 21.06
CA THR A 113 -32.98 -7.81 20.12
C THR A 113 -34.18 -8.33 20.89
N ALA A 114 -35.04 -7.42 21.35
CA ALA A 114 -36.32 -7.79 21.92
C ALA A 114 -37.29 -8.13 20.79
N ASP A 115 -37.81 -9.35 20.78
CA ASP A 115 -39.15 -9.59 20.23
C ASP A 115 -40.10 -9.37 21.42
N GLN A 116 -41.01 -8.40 21.30
CA GLN A 116 -42.04 -8.14 22.31
C GLN A 116 -43.11 -9.24 22.31
#